data_AF-A0A915IGQ8-F1
#
_entry.id   AF-A0A915IGQ8-F1
#
_cell.length_a   1.000
_cell.length_b   1.000
_cell.length_c   1.000
_cell.angle_alpha   90.00
_cell.angle_beta   90.00
_cell.angle_gamma   90.00
#
_symmetry.space_group_name_H-M   'P 1'
#
loop_
_entity.id
_entity.type
_entity.pdbx_description
1 polymer ?
#
loop_
_entity_poly.entity_id
_entity_poly.type
_entity_poly.pdbx_seq_one_letter_code
_entity_poly.pdbx_strand_id
1 'polypeptide(L)'
;MTFCIFCILLIVKLCCGIGFEGIEGEYCSKRPVYGPNQEVCCKSRDDECTMPILGNHLCYCDYFCLQHQGRDCCPDFYEVCLGQNRPLSTQPPDHEEQKDTAGCEVAIDDWKLGEGAIDNCLYD
;
A
#
# COMPACT_ATOMS: atom_id res chain seq x y z
N MET A 1 -36.53 -1.71 -2.33
CA MET A 1 -35.61 -0.56 -2.42
C MET A 1 -34.70 -0.46 -1.20
N THR A 2 -35.22 -0.49 0.03
CA THR A 2 -34.43 -0.39 1.28
C THR A 2 -33.40 -1.52 1.47
N PHE A 3 -33.73 -2.74 1.04
CA PHE A 3 -32.81 -3.89 1.10
C PHE A 3 -31.58 -3.71 0.21
N CYS A 4 -31.74 -3.10 -0.98
CA CYS A 4 -30.62 -2.78 -1.85
C CYS A 4 -29.71 -1.71 -1.24
N ILE A 5 -30.29 -0.68 -0.61
CA ILE A 5 -29.51 0.37 0.05
C ILE A 5 -28.70 -0.24 1.21
N PHE A 6 -29.31 -1.11 2.02
CA PHE A 6 -28.59 -1.81 3.09
C PHE A 6 -27.47 -2.69 2.55
N CYS A 7 -27.70 -3.46 1.48
CA CYS A 7 -26.66 -4.25 0.83
C CYS A 7 -25.53 -3.37 0.25
N ILE A 8 -25.86 -2.27 -0.42
CA ILE A 8 -24.89 -1.33 -0.98
C ILE A 8 -24.05 -0.70 0.13
N LEU A 9 -24.66 -0.26 1.22
CA LEU A 9 -23.94 0.30 2.37
C LEU A 9 -23.05 -0.75 3.05
N LEU A 10 -23.49 -2.00 3.13
CA LEU A 10 -22.69 -3.10 3.68
C LEU A 10 -21.49 -3.42 2.79
N ILE A 11 -21.66 -3.42 1.47
CA ILE A 11 -20.61 -3.65 0.48
C ILE A 11 -19.59 -2.50 0.50
N VAL A 12 -20.05 -1.25 0.59
CA VAL A 12 -19.18 -0.06 0.68
C VAL A 12 -18.39 -0.03 2.00
N LYS A 13 -18.94 -0.56 3.10
CA LYS A 13 -18.21 -0.69 4.37
C LYS A 13 -17.12 -1.76 4.31
N LEU A 14 -17.35 -2.85 3.57
CA LEU A 14 -16.39 -3.94 3.44
C LEU A 14 -15.19 -3.61 2.53
N CYS A 15 -15.30 -2.62 1.64
CA CYS A 15 -14.22 -2.29 0.70
C CYS A 15 -13.20 -1.29 1.24
N CYS A 16 -13.40 -0.71 2.43
CA CYS A 16 -12.38 0.14 3.05
C CYS A 16 -11.22 -0.75 3.53
N GLY A 17 -10.10 -0.71 2.80
CA GLY A 17 -8.85 -1.37 3.21
C GLY A 17 -8.45 -0.96 4.63
N ILE A 18 -8.35 -1.95 5.51
CA ILE A 18 -7.96 -1.82 6.91
C ILE A 18 -6.42 -1.77 6.90
N GLY A 19 -5.83 -0.64 7.30
CA GLY A 19 -4.38 -0.57 7.50
C GLY A 19 -3.94 -1.32 8.76
N PHE A 20 -2.64 -1.50 8.94
CA PHE A 20 -2.08 -2.24 10.09
C PHE A 20 -1.87 -1.38 11.35
N GLU A 21 -2.56 -0.25 11.48
CA GLU A 21 -2.42 0.64 12.64
C GLU A 21 -2.90 -0.03 13.94
N GLY A 22 -2.14 0.15 15.02
CA GLY A 22 -2.46 -0.40 16.35
C GLY A 22 -2.11 -1.88 16.54
N ILE A 23 -1.52 -2.53 15.54
CA ILE A 23 -0.95 -3.87 15.69
C ILE A 23 0.47 -3.74 16.23
N GLU A 24 0.74 -4.29 17.41
CA GLU A 24 2.10 -4.37 17.94
C GLU A 24 2.90 -5.47 17.22
N GLY A 25 4.22 -5.25 17.06
CA GLY A 25 5.13 -6.28 16.60
C GLY A 25 6.38 -5.74 15.91
N GLU A 26 7.40 -6.60 15.87
CA GLU A 26 8.67 -6.38 15.20
C GLU A 26 8.65 -7.09 13.83
N TYR A 27 8.64 -6.32 12.75
CA TYR A 27 8.54 -6.84 11.38
C TYR A 27 9.74 -6.38 10.57
N CYS A 28 9.85 -5.09 10.24
CA CYS A 28 10.98 -4.59 9.48
C CYS A 28 12.28 -4.79 10.24
N SER A 29 12.29 -4.59 11.56
CA SER A 29 13.45 -4.84 12.41
C SER A 29 13.99 -6.28 12.36
N LYS A 30 13.13 -7.26 12.09
CA LYS A 30 13.50 -8.69 11.98
C LYS A 30 13.72 -9.16 10.56
N ARG A 31 13.48 -8.30 9.57
CA ARG A 31 13.62 -8.71 8.19
C ARG A 31 15.08 -9.03 7.88
N PRO A 32 15.38 -10.18 7.24
CA PRO A 32 16.70 -10.42 6.74
C PRO A 32 17.08 -9.33 5.73
N VAL A 33 18.32 -8.87 5.85
CA VAL A 33 18.90 -7.93 4.92
C VAL A 33 18.94 -8.56 3.52
N TYR A 34 18.22 -7.98 2.55
CA TYR A 34 18.09 -8.51 1.20
C TYR A 34 18.20 -7.40 0.14
N GLY A 35 18.59 -7.79 -1.07
CA GLY A 35 18.73 -6.88 -2.21
C GLY A 35 20.16 -6.35 -2.42
N PRO A 36 20.40 -5.66 -3.55
CA PRO A 36 21.73 -5.20 -3.96
C PRO A 36 22.36 -4.21 -2.97
N ASN A 37 21.55 -3.55 -2.15
CA ASN A 37 21.99 -2.51 -1.22
C ASN A 37 22.29 -3.04 0.19
N GLN A 38 22.01 -4.31 0.49
CA GLN A 38 22.16 -4.89 1.84
C GLN A 38 21.51 -4.02 2.92
N GLU A 39 20.27 -3.59 2.70
CA GLU A 39 19.50 -2.78 3.64
C GLU A 39 18.31 -3.57 4.19
N VAL A 40 17.89 -3.22 5.42
CA VAL A 40 16.69 -3.76 6.07
C VAL A 40 15.42 -3.20 5.41
N CYS A 41 15.49 -2.00 4.82
CA CYS A 41 14.38 -1.30 4.18
C CYS A 41 14.69 -1.05 2.70
N CYS A 42 13.71 -1.19 1.80
CA CYS A 42 13.93 -0.98 0.37
C CYS A 42 13.51 0.42 -0.07
N LYS A 43 14.38 1.13 -0.80
CA LYS A 43 14.11 2.50 -1.26
C LYS A 43 13.13 2.56 -2.43
N SER A 44 12.95 1.46 -3.16
CA SER A 44 12.05 1.33 -4.30
C SER A 44 11.01 0.25 -4.03
N ARG A 45 9.94 0.22 -4.82
CA ARG A 45 8.94 -0.86 -4.77
C ARG A 45 9.64 -2.20 -5.02
N ASP A 46 9.49 -3.11 -4.07
CA ASP A 46 10.10 -4.44 -4.12
C ASP A 46 9.13 -5.40 -3.43
N ASP A 47 8.50 -6.29 -4.19
CA ASP A 47 7.45 -7.18 -3.69
C ASP A 47 8.01 -8.26 -2.72
N GLU A 48 9.33 -8.49 -2.75
CA GLU A 48 10.04 -9.34 -1.80
C GLU A 48 10.39 -8.58 -0.50
N CYS A 49 10.17 -7.27 -0.46
CA CYS A 49 10.41 -6.39 0.68
C CYS A 49 9.28 -6.46 1.73
N THR A 50 8.80 -7.68 2.00
CA THR A 50 7.59 -7.93 2.78
C THR A 50 7.84 -8.74 4.06
N MET A 51 6.89 -8.67 4.98
CA MET A 51 6.84 -9.49 6.19
C MET A 51 5.42 -10.05 6.38
N PRO A 52 5.29 -11.29 6.89
CA PRO A 52 3.99 -11.87 7.18
C PRO A 52 3.34 -11.15 8.37
N ILE A 53 2.06 -10.81 8.21
CA ILE A 53 1.24 -10.17 9.24
C ILE A 53 -0.15 -10.83 9.25
N LEU A 54 -0.73 -11.04 10.44
CA LEU A 54 -2.07 -11.64 10.59
C LEU A 54 -2.29 -12.96 9.82
N GLY A 55 -1.27 -13.82 9.75
CA GLY A 55 -1.37 -15.15 9.13
C GLY A 55 -1.10 -15.14 7.62
N ASN A 56 -2.08 -14.76 6.81
CA ASN A 56 -1.99 -14.81 5.33
C ASN A 56 -1.85 -13.44 4.65
N HIS A 57 -1.73 -12.36 5.44
CA HIS A 57 -1.49 -11.02 4.91
C HIS A 57 -0.01 -10.69 4.92
N LEU A 58 0.36 -9.71 4.11
CA LEU A 58 1.71 -9.17 4.03
C LEU A 58 1.68 -7.69 4.39
N CYS A 59 2.70 -7.24 5.10
CA CYS A 59 3.03 -5.83 5.23
C CYS A 59 4.36 -5.56 4.54
N TYR A 60 4.58 -4.32 4.15
CA TYR A 60 5.73 -3.90 3.37
C TYR A 60 6.70 -3.06 4.19
N CYS A 61 7.99 -3.24 3.91
CA CYS A 61 9.11 -2.52 4.50
C CYS A 61 9.89 -1.70 3.45
N ASP A 62 9.33 -1.54 2.26
CA ASP A 62 9.79 -0.59 1.26
C ASP A 62 9.12 0.78 1.44
N TYR A 63 9.71 1.81 0.84
CA TYR A 63 9.19 3.17 0.93
C TYR A 63 7.93 3.40 0.09
N PHE A 64 7.61 2.49 -0.83
CA PHE A 64 6.39 2.56 -1.63
C PHE A 64 5.16 2.29 -0.75
N CYS A 65 5.30 1.57 0.37
CA CYS A 65 4.23 1.34 1.34
C CYS A 65 3.59 2.63 1.89
N LEU A 66 4.32 3.75 1.89
CA LEU A 66 3.84 5.05 2.37
C LEU A 66 2.70 5.62 1.50
N GLN A 67 2.49 5.07 0.31
CA GLN A 67 1.32 5.37 -0.51
C GLN A 67 0.03 5.00 0.23
N HIS A 68 -1.07 5.61 -0.19
CA HIS A 68 -2.39 5.40 0.41
C HIS A 68 -2.37 5.50 1.96
N GLN A 69 -1.66 6.50 2.48
CA GLN A 69 -1.54 6.81 3.91
C GLN A 69 -0.79 5.77 4.75
N GLY A 70 0.10 4.96 4.15
CA GLY A 70 0.91 4.02 4.93
C GLY A 70 0.11 2.85 5.49
N ARG A 71 -0.99 2.48 4.84
CA ARG A 71 -1.88 1.38 5.26
C ARG A 71 -1.21 0.01 5.13
N ASP A 72 -0.39 -0.14 4.10
CA ASP A 72 0.31 -1.40 3.80
C ASP A 72 1.70 -1.48 4.49
N CYS A 73 2.17 -0.38 5.09
CA CYS A 73 3.42 -0.37 5.83
C CYS A 73 3.32 -1.25 7.08
N CYS A 74 4.38 -2.01 7.34
CA CYS A 74 4.50 -2.76 8.59
C CYS A 74 4.40 -1.83 9.81
N PRO A 75 3.90 -2.33 10.96
CA PRO A 75 3.73 -1.51 12.16
C PRO A 75 4.97 -0.74 12.63
N ASP A 76 6.16 -1.36 12.57
CA ASP A 76 7.44 -0.79 12.98
C ASP A 76 8.18 -0.03 11.85
N PHE A 77 7.56 0.15 10.67
CA PHE A 77 8.20 0.78 9.52
C PHE A 77 8.68 2.21 9.80
N TYR A 78 7.83 3.05 10.41
CA TYR A 78 8.17 4.45 10.66
C TYR A 78 9.39 4.55 11.58
N GLU A 79 9.44 3.73 12.63
CA GLU A 79 10.54 3.75 13.59
C GLU A 79 11.82 3.15 12.99
N VAL A 80 11.71 2.02 12.26
CA VAL A 80 12.86 1.28 11.75
C VAL A 80 13.44 1.91 10.47
N CYS A 81 12.58 2.29 9.52
CA CYS A 81 13.00 2.76 8.20
C CYS A 81 13.07 4.28 8.09
N LEU A 82 12.23 5.02 8.83
CA LEU A 82 12.25 6.49 8.81
C LEU A 82 12.93 7.10 10.04
N GLY A 83 13.11 6.34 11.13
CA GLY A 83 13.61 6.87 12.40
C GLY A 83 12.64 7.85 13.06
N GLN A 84 11.34 7.71 12.79
CA GLN A 84 10.28 8.62 13.22
C GLN A 84 9.11 7.85 13.81
N ASN A 85 8.30 8.52 14.63
CA ASN A 85 7.04 7.91 15.09
C ASN A 85 5.98 8.01 13.99
N ARG A 86 5.11 7.01 13.89
CA ARG A 86 3.93 7.08 13.00
C ARG A 86 3.11 8.33 13.36
N PRO A 87 2.71 9.17 12.38
CA PRO A 87 1.82 10.28 12.66
C PRO A 87 0.51 9.76 13.24
N LEU A 88 0.01 10.39 14.30
CA LEU A 88 -1.32 10.09 14.82
C LEU A 88 -2.32 10.31 13.69
N SER A 89 -2.97 9.24 13.25
CA SER A 89 -4.03 9.27 12.26
C SER A 89 -5.21 10.09 12.82
N THR A 90 -5.17 11.41 12.63
CA THR A 90 -6.37 12.24 12.69
C THR A 90 -7.22 11.84 11.49
N GLN A 91 -8.20 10.97 11.68
CA GLN A 91 -9.23 10.70 10.66
C GLN A 91 -9.85 12.04 10.19
N PRO A 92 -10.28 12.15 8.92
CA PRO A 92 -9.50 12.56 7.76
C PRO A 92 -9.90 13.98 7.26
N PRO A 93 -9.13 14.68 6.42
CA PRO A 93 -9.75 15.55 5.42
C PRO A 93 -10.49 14.63 4.44
N ASP A 94 -11.80 14.62 4.59
CA ASP A 94 -12.78 14.55 3.51
C ASP A 94 -12.18 14.87 2.14
N HIS A 95 -12.22 13.87 1.24
CA HIS A 95 -11.95 14.01 -0.18
C HIS A 95 -10.64 14.75 -0.49
N GLU A 96 -9.50 14.08 -0.35
CA GLU A 96 -8.36 14.45 -1.20
C GLU A 96 -8.79 14.14 -2.63
N GLU A 97 -9.14 15.22 -3.33
CA GLU A 97 -9.45 15.32 -4.75
C GLU A 97 -8.59 14.33 -5.51
N GLN A 98 -9.24 13.30 -6.06
CA GLN A 98 -8.65 12.47 -7.08
C GLN A 98 -8.35 13.42 -8.23
N LYS A 99 -7.14 13.97 -8.25
CA LYS A 99 -6.65 14.75 -9.36
C LYS A 99 -6.64 13.78 -10.53
N ASP A 100 -7.67 13.89 -11.35
CA ASP A 100 -7.83 13.13 -12.57
C ASP A 100 -6.49 13.13 -13.29
N THR A 101 -5.81 11.99 -13.28
CA THR A 101 -4.68 11.75 -14.18
C THR A 101 -5.29 11.67 -15.56
N ALA A 102 -5.48 12.85 -16.17
CA ALA A 102 -5.64 12.94 -17.60
C ALA A 102 -4.37 12.35 -18.23
N GLY A 103 -4.42 11.08 -18.63
CA GLY A 103 -3.34 10.46 -19.41
C GLY A 103 -2.95 9.01 -19.08
N CYS A 104 -3.71 8.24 -18.30
CA CYS A 104 -3.39 6.82 -18.05
C CYS A 104 -4.57 5.89 -18.35
N GLU A 105 -5.01 5.84 -19.61
CA GLU A 105 -5.88 4.75 -20.07
C GLU A 105 -5.02 3.59 -20.56
N VAL A 106 -4.86 2.55 -19.73
CA VAL A 106 -4.43 1.24 -20.23
C VAL A 106 -5.66 0.61 -20.86
N ALA A 107 -5.70 0.54 -22.19
CA ALA A 107 -6.77 -0.12 -22.92
C ALA A 107 -6.77 -1.62 -22.54
N ILE A 108 -7.86 -2.08 -21.91
CA ILE A 108 -8.01 -3.43 -21.34
C ILE A 108 -7.95 -4.52 -22.44
N ASP A 109 -8.05 -4.15 -23.72
CA ASP A 109 -8.09 -5.04 -24.87
C ASP A 109 -6.73 -5.45 -25.43
N ASP A 110 -5.60 -4.89 -24.96
CA ASP A 110 -4.28 -5.12 -25.58
C ASP A 110 -3.30 -6.01 -24.77
N TRP A 111 -3.80 -6.75 -23.78
CA TRP A 111 -2.95 -7.65 -22.97
C TRP A 111 -2.59 -8.94 -23.71
N LYS A 112 -1.34 -9.06 -24.16
CA LYS A 112 -0.75 -10.33 -24.61
C LYS A 112 -0.09 -11.07 -23.45
N LEU A 113 -0.43 -12.36 -23.28
CA LEU A 113 0.16 -13.21 -22.26
C LEU A 113 1.69 -13.32 -22.48
N GLY A 114 2.47 -12.76 -21.55
CA GLY A 114 3.93 -12.87 -21.56
C GLY A 114 4.70 -11.58 -21.86
N GLU A 115 4.03 -10.46 -22.11
CA GLU A 115 4.67 -9.14 -22.22
C GLU A 115 4.36 -8.34 -20.94
N GLY A 116 5.38 -7.78 -20.30
CA GLY A 116 5.20 -6.92 -19.13
C GLY A 116 4.40 -5.67 -19.48
N ALA A 117 3.57 -5.18 -18.56
CA ALA A 117 2.80 -3.96 -18.77
C ALA A 117 3.73 -2.79 -19.08
N ILE A 118 3.57 -2.18 -20.26
CA ILE A 118 4.28 -0.96 -20.66
C ILE A 118 3.40 0.21 -20.25
N ASP A 119 3.83 1.00 -19.26
CA ASP A 119 3.19 2.24 -18.89
C ASP A 119 3.70 3.38 -19.79
N ASN A 120 2.84 3.89 -20.67
CA ASN A 120 3.18 5.03 -21.54
C ASN A 120 3.02 6.38 -20.82
N CYS A 121 3.48 6.46 -19.58
CA CYS A 121 3.49 7.70 -18.81
C CYS A 121 4.52 8.66 -19.42
N LEU A 122 4.06 9.64 -20.21
CA LEU A 122 4.87 10.80 -20.59
C LEU A 122 5.01 11.70 -19.35
N TYR A 123 6.23 11.79 -18.81
CA TYR A 123 6.58 12.79 -17.82
C TYR A 123 6.89 14.10 -18.56
N ASP A 124 6.06 15.12 -18.35
CA ASP A 124 6.41 16.52 -18.68
C ASP A 124 7.44 17.09 -17.68
#